data_AF-A0A127F966-F1
#
_entry.id   AF-A0A127F966-F1
#
_cell.length_a   1.000
_cell.length_b   1.000
_cell.length_c   1.000
_cell.angle_alpha   90.00
_cell.angle_beta   90.00
_cell.angle_gamma   90.00
#
_symmetry.space_group_name_H-M   'P 1'
#
loop_
_entity.id
_entity.type
_entity.pdbx_description
1 polymer ?
#
loop_
_entity_poly.entity_id
_entity_poly.type
_entity_poly.pdbx_seq_one_letter_code
_entity_poly.pdbx_strand_id
1 'polypeptide(L)'
;MRLLRHAASAWLVIAVLCGCALQPTKLTTANTSDLPAQVELAQVPFFAQQQYQCGPAALATVLQAAGVSVLPGDLVEDVYLPGRKGSLQLELLAATRRRDHVPYLLAESLPAVLEQVAVGRPVLVMQNLGLKVAPAWHFAVLVGYDLQARTLILRSGTTRRLVIGMDRFIKTWARAQSWGLIVLAPDQLPKNPDLERYLTAAAGLEAVGRLDAAAQAYASARAQWPHSVWPAVGLANISYRKGDLRSAEDGYVGALALDADNIVAHNNLAEILAGRGCFAAARVHIARAAALATGTTLESAVAATAQKVDTAASFVDDAACPQP
;
A
#
# COMPACT_ATOMS: atom_id res chain seq x y z
N MET A 1 1.19 26.90 -72.84
CA MET A 1 2.40 27.56 -72.31
C MET A 1 2.39 27.43 -70.80
N ARG A 2 3.37 26.73 -70.21
CA ARG A 2 3.71 26.58 -68.77
C ARG A 2 2.68 25.82 -67.89
N LEU A 3 2.84 24.53 -67.55
CA LEU A 3 3.83 23.89 -66.64
C LEU A 3 4.02 24.63 -65.31
N LEU A 4 3.66 23.97 -64.19
CA LEU A 4 4.31 23.96 -62.86
C LEU A 4 3.39 23.12 -61.92
N ARG A 5 3.65 21.83 -61.70
CA ARG A 5 4.52 21.24 -60.67
C ARG A 5 4.24 21.82 -59.28
N HIS A 6 3.68 21.02 -58.36
CA HIS A 6 4.28 20.81 -57.04
C HIS A 6 3.87 19.43 -56.50
N ALA A 7 4.91 18.72 -56.04
CA ALA A 7 4.95 17.32 -55.72
C ALA A 7 4.15 16.98 -54.45
N ALA A 8 3.44 15.85 -54.50
CA ALA A 8 2.97 15.17 -53.32
C ALA A 8 4.17 14.57 -52.58
N SER A 9 4.62 15.23 -51.52
CA SER A 9 5.64 14.71 -50.61
C SER A 9 4.95 13.84 -49.55
N ALA A 10 4.91 12.54 -49.82
CA ALA A 10 4.58 11.52 -48.82
C ALA A 10 5.68 11.48 -47.76
N TRP A 11 5.41 11.99 -46.56
CA TRP A 11 6.27 11.80 -45.40
C TRP A 11 5.87 10.50 -44.70
N LEU A 12 6.58 9.43 -45.05
CA LEU A 12 6.53 8.15 -44.34
C LEU A 12 7.50 8.25 -43.15
N VAL A 13 6.98 8.61 -41.98
CA VAL A 13 7.73 8.54 -40.72
C VAL A 13 7.75 7.08 -40.26
N ILE A 14 8.86 6.39 -40.51
CA ILE A 14 9.14 5.07 -39.95
C ILE A 14 9.63 5.28 -38.51
N ALA A 15 8.73 5.13 -37.55
CA ALA A 15 9.09 5.06 -36.13
C ALA A 15 9.62 3.65 -35.83
N VAL A 16 10.94 3.51 -35.74
CA VAL A 16 11.60 2.31 -35.21
C VAL A 16 11.39 2.30 -33.70
N LEU A 17 10.40 1.51 -33.25
CA LEU A 17 10.21 1.19 -31.83
C LEU A 17 11.26 0.15 -31.42
N CYS A 18 12.40 0.62 -30.91
CA CYS A 18 13.29 -0.21 -30.09
C CYS A 18 12.60 -0.49 -28.75
N GLY A 19 11.78 -1.54 -28.71
CA GLY A 19 11.26 -2.10 -27.47
C GLY A 19 12.40 -2.68 -26.65
N CYS A 20 12.82 -1.98 -25.60
CA CYS A 20 13.62 -2.59 -24.55
C CYS A 20 12.72 -3.60 -23.83
N ALA A 21 12.99 -4.89 -24.06
CA ALA A 21 12.39 -5.98 -23.31
C ALA A 21 12.87 -5.89 -21.86
N LEU A 22 12.07 -5.25 -21.01
CA LEU A 22 12.12 -5.43 -19.57
C LEU A 22 11.81 -6.91 -19.30
N GLN A 23 12.83 -7.66 -18.90
CA GLN A 23 12.64 -9.02 -18.40
C GLN A 23 11.75 -8.94 -17.15
N PRO A 24 10.60 -9.65 -17.11
CA PRO A 24 9.85 -9.72 -15.88
C PRO A 24 10.72 -10.44 -14.86
N THR A 25 10.94 -9.78 -13.73
CA THR A 25 11.46 -10.34 -12.49
C THR A 25 10.78 -11.69 -12.27
N LYS A 26 11.57 -12.75 -12.06
CA LYS A 26 11.05 -14.10 -11.84
C LYS A 26 10.00 -14.05 -10.74
N LEU A 27 8.73 -14.15 -11.15
CA LEU A 27 7.60 -14.39 -10.27
C LEU A 27 7.91 -15.70 -9.55
N THR A 28 8.18 -15.62 -8.25
CA THR A 28 8.12 -16.79 -7.37
C THR A 28 6.71 -17.34 -7.48
N THR A 29 6.55 -18.41 -8.26
CA THR A 29 5.31 -19.16 -8.34
C THR A 29 5.11 -19.80 -6.98
N ALA A 30 4.27 -19.19 -6.15
CA ALA A 30 3.69 -19.89 -5.01
C ALA A 30 3.01 -21.16 -5.55
N ASN A 31 3.57 -22.32 -5.19
CA ASN A 31 2.98 -23.59 -5.53
C ASN A 31 1.66 -23.72 -4.75
N THR A 32 0.55 -23.83 -5.47
CA THR A 32 -0.77 -24.09 -4.87
C THR A 32 -0.88 -25.49 -4.26
N SER A 33 0.18 -26.31 -4.33
CA SER A 33 0.27 -27.65 -3.74
C SER A 33 0.08 -27.66 -2.23
N ASP A 34 0.41 -26.55 -1.57
CA ASP A 34 0.43 -26.47 -0.10
C ASP A 34 -0.91 -25.96 0.46
N LEU A 35 -1.88 -25.65 -0.41
CA LEU A 35 -3.20 -25.19 -0.03
C LEU A 35 -4.13 -26.38 0.29
N PRO A 36 -5.02 -26.28 1.29
CA PRO A 36 -6.10 -27.23 1.48
C PRO A 36 -6.91 -27.39 0.19
N ALA A 37 -7.38 -28.60 -0.12
CA ALA A 37 -8.09 -28.90 -1.37
C ALA A 37 -9.35 -28.05 -1.59
N GLN A 38 -10.06 -27.74 -0.50
CA GLN A 38 -11.27 -26.93 -0.50
C GLN A 38 -11.33 -26.12 0.81
N VAL A 39 -11.78 -24.87 0.72
CA VAL A 39 -12.05 -24.00 1.87
C VAL A 39 -13.32 -23.20 1.59
N GLU A 40 -14.21 -23.08 2.58
CA GLU A 40 -15.32 -22.13 2.55
C GLU A 40 -15.48 -21.45 3.92
N LEU A 41 -15.38 -20.13 3.94
CA LEU A 41 -15.56 -19.27 5.10
C LEU A 41 -17.06 -18.95 5.26
N ALA A 42 -17.84 -19.96 5.64
CA ALA A 42 -19.30 -19.89 5.70
C ALA A 42 -19.83 -18.79 6.65
N GLN A 43 -19.07 -18.50 7.71
CA GLN A 43 -19.37 -17.49 8.73
C GLN A 43 -19.15 -16.05 8.27
N VAL A 44 -18.45 -15.82 7.15
CA VAL A 44 -18.23 -14.46 6.64
C VAL A 44 -19.58 -13.80 6.33
N PRO A 45 -19.86 -12.61 6.90
CA PRO A 45 -21.12 -11.90 6.73
C PRO A 45 -21.52 -11.70 5.26
N PHE A 46 -22.81 -11.46 5.05
CA PHE A 46 -23.33 -11.14 3.73
C PHE A 46 -24.35 -10.03 3.82
N PHE A 47 -24.14 -8.97 3.06
CA PHE A 47 -25.07 -7.87 2.89
C PHE A 47 -25.59 -7.90 1.47
N ALA A 48 -26.87 -8.23 1.30
CA ALA A 48 -27.52 -8.23 0.00
C ALA A 48 -27.54 -6.81 -0.58
N GLN A 49 -27.12 -6.67 -1.83
CA GLN A 49 -26.90 -5.36 -2.46
C GLN A 49 -28.09 -4.95 -3.34
N GLN A 50 -28.50 -3.68 -3.25
CA GLN A 50 -29.24 -3.00 -4.33
C GLN A 50 -28.27 -2.15 -5.18
N GLN A 51 -28.75 -1.60 -6.30
CA GLN A 51 -27.92 -0.88 -7.29
C GLN A 51 -27.02 0.19 -6.64
N TYR A 52 -25.75 0.24 -7.07
CA TYR A 52 -24.72 1.20 -6.67
C TYR A 52 -24.12 1.10 -5.25
N GLN A 53 -24.42 0.03 -4.49
CA GLN A 53 -23.90 -0.18 -3.13
C GLN A 53 -22.86 -1.33 -3.01
N CYS A 54 -22.30 -1.78 -4.14
CA CYS A 54 -21.40 -2.94 -4.13
C CYS A 54 -20.08 -2.70 -3.35
N GLY A 55 -19.56 -1.47 -3.35
CA GLY A 55 -18.38 -1.07 -2.59
C GLY A 55 -18.59 -1.12 -1.06
N PRO A 56 -19.55 -0.33 -0.51
CA PRO A 56 -19.84 -0.31 0.93
C PRO A 56 -20.16 -1.70 1.49
N ALA A 57 -20.96 -2.50 0.78
CA ALA A 57 -21.33 -3.84 1.23
C ALA A 57 -20.14 -4.82 1.22
N ALA A 58 -19.32 -4.81 0.17
CA ALA A 58 -18.12 -5.64 0.10
C ALA A 58 -17.11 -5.24 1.19
N LEU A 59 -16.93 -3.94 1.42
CA LEU A 59 -16.03 -3.45 2.46
C LEU A 59 -16.53 -3.78 3.87
N ALA A 60 -17.82 -3.60 4.16
CA ALA A 60 -18.42 -4.00 5.43
C ALA A 60 -18.18 -5.49 5.72
N THR A 61 -18.27 -6.33 4.68
CA THR A 61 -18.05 -7.77 4.80
C THR A 61 -16.63 -8.10 5.27
N VAL A 62 -15.59 -7.52 4.65
CA VAL A 62 -14.20 -7.78 5.04
C VAL A 62 -13.79 -7.05 6.33
N LEU A 63 -14.38 -5.88 6.63
CA LEU A 63 -14.18 -5.18 7.90
C LEU A 63 -14.75 -5.99 9.08
N GLN A 64 -15.98 -6.50 8.95
CA GLN A 64 -16.55 -7.36 10.00
C GLN A 64 -15.77 -8.66 10.17
N ALA A 65 -15.30 -9.27 9.08
CA ALA A 65 -14.44 -10.44 9.16
C ALA A 65 -13.09 -10.14 9.87
N ALA A 66 -12.63 -8.89 9.83
CA ALA A 66 -11.46 -8.40 10.56
C ALA A 66 -11.79 -7.93 12.00
N GLY A 67 -13.03 -8.09 12.46
CA GLY A 67 -13.46 -7.73 13.82
C GLY A 67 -14.02 -6.32 13.97
N VAL A 68 -14.19 -5.56 12.88
CA VAL A 68 -14.77 -4.21 12.92
C VAL A 68 -16.29 -4.27 12.80
N SER A 69 -17.01 -3.83 13.83
CA SER A 69 -18.46 -3.72 13.80
C SER A 69 -18.91 -2.54 12.93
N VAL A 70 -19.27 -2.80 11.67
CA VAL A 70 -19.72 -1.79 10.71
C VAL A 70 -20.80 -2.35 9.78
N LEU A 71 -21.81 -1.56 9.44
CA LEU A 71 -22.81 -1.90 8.44
C LEU A 71 -22.51 -1.18 7.11
N PRO A 72 -23.03 -1.68 5.97
CA PRO A 72 -22.85 -1.00 4.69
C PRO A 72 -23.36 0.46 4.69
N GLY A 73 -24.42 0.74 5.45
CA GLY A 73 -24.98 2.09 5.60
C GLY A 73 -23.97 3.09 6.19
N ASP A 74 -23.16 2.65 7.14
CA ASP A 74 -22.13 3.47 7.80
C ASP A 74 -20.95 3.82 6.88
N LEU A 75 -20.85 3.12 5.73
CA LEU A 75 -19.76 3.28 4.76
C LEU A 75 -20.18 4.08 3.53
N VAL A 76 -21.47 4.41 3.38
CA VAL A 76 -21.95 5.10 2.17
C VAL A 76 -21.24 6.44 2.01
N GLU A 77 -21.22 7.28 3.04
CA GLU A 77 -20.59 8.61 2.97
C GLU A 77 -19.06 8.52 2.81
N ASP A 78 -18.45 7.44 3.29
CA ASP A 78 -17.00 7.22 3.22
C ASP A 78 -16.53 6.76 1.84
N VAL A 79 -17.39 6.06 1.08
CA VAL A 79 -16.98 5.18 -0.03
C VAL A 79 -17.79 5.39 -1.31
N TYR A 80 -18.98 5.98 -1.21
CA TYR A 80 -19.85 6.22 -2.36
C TYR A 80 -19.58 7.57 -3.01
N LEU A 81 -19.37 7.56 -4.33
CA LEU A 81 -19.21 8.76 -5.13
C LEU A 81 -20.43 8.93 -6.06
N PRO A 82 -21.34 9.89 -5.78
CA PRO A 82 -22.55 10.10 -6.58
C PRO A 82 -22.26 10.33 -8.08
N GLY A 83 -21.24 11.13 -8.38
CA GLY A 83 -20.82 11.44 -9.76
C GLY A 83 -20.25 10.24 -10.53
N ARG A 84 -19.82 9.19 -9.83
CA ARG A 84 -19.35 7.92 -10.43
C ARG A 84 -20.36 6.79 -10.28
N LYS A 85 -21.50 7.04 -9.61
CA LYS A 85 -22.54 6.05 -9.27
C LYS A 85 -21.92 4.76 -8.71
N GLY A 86 -20.96 4.88 -7.80
CA GLY A 86 -20.25 3.71 -7.27
C GLY A 86 -19.08 4.10 -6.38
N SER A 87 -18.21 3.13 -6.13
CA SER A 87 -17.07 3.26 -5.22
C SER A 87 -15.77 3.02 -5.96
N LEU A 88 -14.71 3.72 -5.55
CA LEU A 88 -13.37 3.53 -6.10
C LEU A 88 -12.50 2.76 -5.10
N GLN A 89 -11.49 2.06 -5.63
CA GLN A 89 -10.51 1.32 -4.84
C GLN A 89 -9.88 2.21 -3.76
N LEU A 90 -9.52 3.46 -4.12
CA LEU A 90 -8.90 4.42 -3.19
C LEU A 90 -9.82 4.77 -2.00
N GLU A 91 -11.13 4.89 -2.22
CA GLU A 91 -12.06 5.17 -1.12
C GLU A 91 -12.21 3.98 -0.18
N LEU A 92 -12.13 2.75 -0.71
CA LEU A 92 -12.10 1.55 0.14
C LEU A 92 -10.85 1.52 1.03
N LEU A 93 -9.68 1.88 0.48
CA LEU A 93 -8.44 1.98 1.25
C LEU A 93 -8.56 3.08 2.32
N ALA A 94 -9.07 4.25 1.95
CA ALA A 94 -9.26 5.37 2.87
C ALA A 94 -10.24 5.03 4.01
N ALA A 95 -11.39 4.45 3.69
CA ALA A 95 -12.39 4.05 4.67
C ALA A 95 -11.89 2.94 5.61
N THR A 96 -11.01 2.05 5.13
CA THR A 96 -10.33 1.05 5.96
C THR A 96 -9.39 1.73 6.97
N ARG A 97 -8.57 2.68 6.51
CA ARG A 97 -7.65 3.45 7.39
C ARG A 97 -8.40 4.30 8.40
N ARG A 98 -9.54 4.89 8.03
CA ARG A 98 -10.43 5.61 8.96
C ARG A 98 -10.90 4.74 10.13
N ARG A 99 -10.76 3.42 10.04
CA ARG A 99 -11.13 2.45 11.08
C ARG A 99 -9.93 1.76 11.73
N ASP A 100 -8.74 2.37 11.70
CA ASP A 100 -7.50 1.83 12.30
C ASP A 100 -7.03 0.51 11.71
N HIS A 101 -7.51 0.10 10.54
CA HIS A 101 -7.09 -1.16 9.94
C HIS A 101 -6.14 -0.93 8.78
N VAL A 102 -5.25 -1.90 8.56
CA VAL A 102 -4.28 -1.90 7.47
C VAL A 102 -4.96 -2.45 6.21
N PRO A 103 -5.19 -1.63 5.16
CA PRO A 103 -5.65 -2.15 3.89
C PRO A 103 -4.47 -2.72 3.09
N TYR A 104 -4.29 -4.04 3.10
CA TYR A 104 -3.17 -4.70 2.43
C TYR A 104 -3.58 -5.20 1.03
N LEU A 105 -3.01 -4.58 -0.01
CA LEU A 105 -3.18 -5.01 -1.39
C LEU A 105 -2.36 -6.28 -1.64
N LEU A 106 -3.01 -7.28 -2.25
CA LEU A 106 -2.39 -8.55 -2.57
C LEU A 106 -1.60 -8.46 -3.89
N ALA A 107 -0.66 -9.39 -4.06
CA ALA A 107 -0.07 -9.62 -5.37
C ALA A 107 -1.16 -10.04 -6.38
N GLU A 108 -0.98 -9.65 -7.64
CA GLU A 108 -1.93 -9.84 -8.74
C GLU A 108 -1.97 -11.30 -9.25
N SER A 109 -2.11 -12.26 -8.33
CA SER A 109 -2.07 -13.68 -8.63
C SER A 109 -3.15 -14.45 -7.87
N LEU A 110 -3.73 -15.48 -8.52
CA LEU A 110 -4.71 -16.33 -7.86
C LEU A 110 -4.15 -17.00 -6.59
N PRO A 111 -2.92 -17.55 -6.58
CA PRO A 111 -2.34 -18.13 -5.37
C PRO A 111 -2.33 -17.16 -4.18
N ALA A 112 -1.93 -15.89 -4.39
CA ALA A 112 -1.87 -14.89 -3.32
C ALA A 112 -3.25 -14.65 -2.67
N VAL A 113 -4.32 -14.72 -3.46
CA VAL A 113 -5.70 -14.58 -2.98
C VAL A 113 -6.16 -15.84 -2.25
N LEU A 114 -5.89 -17.03 -2.79
CA LEU A 114 -6.30 -18.31 -2.18
C LEU A 114 -5.58 -18.57 -0.85
N GLU A 115 -4.31 -18.17 -0.74
CA GLU A 115 -3.52 -18.28 0.49
C GLU A 115 -4.14 -17.51 1.66
N GLN A 116 -4.74 -16.34 1.41
CA GLN A 116 -5.44 -15.59 2.45
C GLN A 116 -6.73 -16.30 2.87
N VAL A 117 -7.52 -16.77 1.90
CA VAL A 117 -8.76 -17.51 2.18
C VAL A 117 -8.46 -18.79 2.97
N ALA A 118 -7.37 -19.48 2.63
CA ALA A 118 -6.95 -20.70 3.32
C ALA A 118 -6.62 -20.48 4.80
N VAL A 119 -6.19 -19.28 5.19
CA VAL A 119 -5.95 -18.89 6.60
C VAL A 119 -7.13 -18.14 7.23
N GLY A 120 -8.32 -18.24 6.64
CA GLY A 120 -9.54 -17.67 7.21
C GLY A 120 -9.80 -16.20 6.87
N ARG A 121 -9.06 -15.61 5.93
CA ARG A 121 -9.19 -14.18 5.58
C ARG A 121 -9.94 -14.02 4.26
N PRO A 122 -11.18 -13.47 4.26
CA PRO A 122 -11.87 -13.18 3.02
C PRO A 122 -11.19 -12.06 2.24
N VAL A 123 -11.24 -12.11 0.91
CA VAL A 123 -10.55 -11.15 0.03
C VAL A 123 -11.56 -10.32 -0.74
N LEU A 124 -11.49 -9.00 -0.58
CA LEU A 124 -12.25 -8.07 -1.40
C LEU A 124 -11.60 -7.96 -2.77
N VAL A 125 -12.36 -8.25 -3.83
CA VAL A 125 -11.86 -8.28 -5.21
C VAL A 125 -12.70 -7.38 -6.11
N MET A 126 -12.08 -6.82 -7.14
CA MET A 126 -12.76 -6.04 -8.17
C MET A 126 -12.84 -6.83 -9.46
N GLN A 127 -14.02 -6.96 -10.05
CA GLN A 127 -14.22 -7.63 -11.33
C GLN A 127 -14.80 -6.66 -12.36
N ASN A 128 -14.50 -6.89 -13.63
CA ASN A 128 -15.26 -6.33 -14.73
C ASN A 128 -16.08 -7.44 -15.39
N LEU A 129 -17.38 -7.48 -15.04
CA LEU A 129 -18.35 -8.46 -15.52
C LEU A 129 -18.88 -8.11 -16.92
N GLY A 130 -18.60 -6.90 -17.41
CA GLY A 130 -19.07 -6.39 -18.70
C GLY A 130 -18.16 -6.78 -19.87
N LEU A 131 -18.46 -6.21 -21.03
CA LEU A 131 -17.66 -6.32 -22.25
C LEU A 131 -16.68 -5.15 -22.35
N LYS A 132 -15.64 -5.25 -23.20
CA LYS A 132 -14.64 -4.17 -23.36
C LYS A 132 -15.27 -2.80 -23.69
N VAL A 133 -16.35 -2.80 -24.47
CA VAL A 133 -17.07 -1.59 -24.92
C VAL A 133 -18.13 -1.09 -23.93
N ALA A 134 -18.50 -1.91 -22.94
CA ALA A 134 -19.50 -1.61 -21.93
C ALA A 134 -19.08 -2.29 -20.61
N PRO A 135 -18.13 -1.67 -19.88
CA PRO A 135 -17.61 -2.24 -18.65
C PRO A 135 -18.71 -2.28 -17.57
N ALA A 136 -18.69 -3.34 -16.75
CA ALA A 136 -19.55 -3.47 -15.58
C ALA A 136 -18.67 -3.79 -14.37
N TRP A 137 -18.24 -2.74 -13.68
CA TRP A 137 -17.37 -2.84 -12.50
C TRP A 137 -18.15 -3.34 -11.30
N HIS A 138 -17.60 -4.33 -10.62
CA HIS A 138 -18.30 -5.04 -9.56
C HIS A 138 -17.33 -5.45 -8.44
N PHE A 139 -17.63 -5.07 -7.21
CA PHE A 139 -16.93 -5.58 -6.04
C PHE A 139 -17.61 -6.85 -5.54
N ALA A 140 -16.79 -7.84 -5.21
CA ALA A 140 -17.21 -9.08 -4.58
C ALA A 140 -16.22 -9.44 -3.47
N VAL A 141 -16.60 -10.40 -2.62
CA VAL A 141 -15.70 -10.92 -1.59
C VAL A 141 -15.50 -12.40 -1.80
N LEU A 142 -14.26 -12.82 -2.05
CA LEU A 142 -13.89 -14.23 -2.11
C LEU A 142 -13.85 -14.81 -0.70
N VAL A 143 -14.61 -15.89 -0.52
CA VAL A 143 -14.78 -16.56 0.77
C VAL A 143 -14.54 -18.06 0.67
N GLY A 144 -14.21 -18.59 -0.50
CA GLY A 144 -13.92 -20.01 -0.63
C GLY A 144 -13.48 -20.42 -2.02
N TYR A 145 -12.97 -21.65 -2.10
CA TYR A 145 -12.51 -22.27 -3.33
C TYR A 145 -12.58 -23.80 -3.22
N ASP A 146 -12.60 -24.45 -4.37
CA ASP A 146 -12.42 -25.88 -4.54
C ASP A 146 -11.44 -26.10 -5.70
N LEU A 147 -10.24 -26.61 -5.39
CA LEU A 147 -9.16 -26.81 -6.36
C LEU A 147 -9.48 -27.94 -7.34
N GLN A 148 -10.17 -28.99 -6.89
CA GLN A 148 -10.51 -30.14 -7.72
C GLN A 148 -11.64 -29.80 -8.70
N ALA A 149 -12.71 -29.18 -8.20
CA ALA A 149 -13.82 -28.71 -9.04
C ALA A 149 -13.47 -27.45 -9.85
N ARG A 150 -12.31 -26.83 -9.59
CA ARG A 150 -11.88 -25.54 -10.17
C ARG A 150 -12.92 -24.44 -10.01
N THR A 151 -13.49 -24.32 -8.81
CA THR A 151 -14.52 -23.30 -8.50
C THR A 151 -14.12 -22.37 -7.38
N LEU A 152 -14.69 -21.17 -7.39
CA LEU A 152 -14.54 -20.14 -6.37
C LEU A 152 -15.92 -19.76 -5.82
N ILE A 153 -15.95 -19.36 -4.55
CA ILE A 153 -17.16 -19.00 -3.81
C ILE A 153 -17.07 -17.54 -3.40
N LEU A 154 -18.02 -16.73 -3.87
CA LEU A 154 -18.07 -15.29 -3.65
C LEU A 154 -19.33 -14.88 -2.87
N ARG A 155 -19.18 -13.86 -2.01
CA ARG A 155 -20.28 -12.95 -1.64
C ARG A 155 -20.39 -11.89 -2.73
N SER A 156 -21.52 -11.81 -3.44
CA SER A 156 -21.61 -10.96 -4.63
C SER A 156 -23.05 -10.56 -4.95
N GLY A 157 -23.32 -9.26 -5.08
CA GLY A 157 -24.66 -8.76 -5.43
C GLY A 157 -25.70 -9.14 -4.37
N THR A 158 -26.81 -9.71 -4.82
CA THR A 158 -27.86 -10.31 -3.98
C THR A 158 -27.62 -11.78 -3.65
N THR A 159 -26.52 -12.37 -4.14
CA THR A 159 -26.21 -13.79 -3.99
C THR A 159 -25.19 -14.02 -2.88
N ARG A 160 -25.65 -14.61 -1.77
CA ARG A 160 -24.79 -14.97 -0.62
C ARG A 160 -23.72 -15.99 -0.99
N ARG A 161 -24.05 -17.01 -1.77
CA ARG A 161 -23.11 -18.08 -2.14
C ARG A 161 -23.05 -18.21 -3.65
N LEU A 162 -22.32 -17.30 -4.30
CA LEU A 162 -22.12 -17.34 -5.74
C LEU A 162 -20.94 -18.26 -6.06
N VAL A 163 -21.22 -19.42 -6.64
CA VAL A 163 -20.19 -20.36 -7.12
C VAL A 163 -19.91 -20.07 -8.59
N ILE A 164 -18.64 -19.84 -8.94
CA ILE A 164 -18.21 -19.64 -10.34
C ILE A 164 -16.95 -20.45 -10.64
N GLY A 165 -16.77 -20.82 -11.92
CA GLY A 165 -15.52 -21.45 -12.36
C GLY A 165 -14.32 -20.50 -12.26
N MET A 166 -13.17 -21.03 -11.84
CA MET A 166 -11.92 -20.28 -11.68
C MET A 166 -11.52 -19.54 -12.97
N ASP A 167 -11.64 -20.17 -14.13
CA ASP A 167 -11.25 -19.53 -15.40
C ASP A 167 -12.11 -18.32 -15.73
N ARG A 168 -13.41 -18.35 -15.39
CA ARG A 168 -14.32 -17.21 -15.55
C ARG A 168 -13.96 -16.09 -14.58
N PHE A 169 -13.63 -16.43 -13.34
CA PHE A 169 -13.16 -15.47 -12.35
C PHE A 169 -11.89 -14.78 -12.83
N ILE A 170 -10.84 -15.53 -13.14
CA ILE A 170 -9.54 -15.00 -13.58
C ILE A 170 -9.72 -14.05 -14.77
N LYS A 171 -10.53 -14.42 -15.77
CA LYS A 171 -10.79 -13.58 -16.95
C LYS A 171 -11.47 -12.25 -16.61
N THR A 172 -12.41 -12.24 -15.66
CA THR A 172 -13.14 -11.02 -15.27
C THR A 172 -12.38 -10.17 -14.26
N TRP A 173 -11.56 -10.80 -13.44
CA TRP A 173 -10.66 -10.18 -12.47
C TRP A 173 -9.45 -9.52 -13.13
N ALA A 174 -8.84 -10.16 -14.14
CA ALA A 174 -7.72 -9.59 -14.90
C ALA A 174 -8.08 -8.28 -15.63
N ARG A 175 -9.34 -8.12 -16.04
CA ARG A 175 -9.86 -6.86 -16.62
C ARG A 175 -9.89 -5.69 -15.62
N ALA A 176 -9.82 -6.00 -14.32
CA ALA A 176 -9.70 -5.07 -13.22
C ALA A 176 -8.29 -5.11 -12.60
N GLN A 177 -7.28 -5.45 -13.42
CA GLN A 177 -5.87 -5.53 -13.00
C GLN A 177 -5.64 -6.47 -11.83
N SER A 178 -6.45 -7.53 -11.72
CA SER A 178 -6.34 -8.52 -10.65
C SER A 178 -6.28 -7.89 -9.24
N TRP A 179 -7.03 -6.81 -9.05
CA TRP A 179 -7.03 -6.08 -7.79
C TRP A 179 -7.67 -6.91 -6.67
N GLY A 180 -6.95 -7.06 -5.56
CA GLY A 180 -7.38 -7.78 -4.37
C GLY A 180 -6.89 -7.09 -3.10
N LEU A 181 -7.77 -7.01 -2.11
CA LEU A 181 -7.52 -6.35 -0.83
C LEU A 181 -7.95 -7.26 0.31
N ILE A 182 -7.12 -7.32 1.35
CA ILE A 182 -7.53 -7.81 2.66
C ILE A 182 -7.46 -6.69 3.69
N VAL A 183 -8.23 -6.84 4.75
CA VAL A 183 -8.23 -5.95 5.91
C VAL A 183 -7.52 -6.68 7.05
N LEU A 184 -6.50 -6.03 7.64
CA LEU A 184 -5.74 -6.56 8.76
C LEU A 184 -5.89 -5.63 9.96
N ALA A 185 -6.01 -6.21 11.15
CA ALA A 185 -5.71 -5.45 12.36
C ALA A 185 -4.22 -5.03 12.34
N PRO A 186 -3.85 -3.88 12.93
CA PRO A 186 -2.48 -3.35 12.86
C PRO A 186 -1.40 -4.29 13.41
N ASP A 187 -1.75 -5.15 14.35
CA ASP A 187 -0.85 -6.13 14.95
C ASP A 187 -0.66 -7.39 14.07
N GLN A 188 -1.38 -7.51 12.96
CA GLN A 188 -1.37 -8.69 12.09
C GLN A 188 -0.60 -8.51 10.79
N LEU A 189 -0.08 -9.63 10.29
CA LEU A 189 0.54 -9.75 8.97
C LEU A 189 -0.32 -10.64 8.05
N PRO A 190 -0.26 -10.41 6.72
CA PRO A 190 -0.88 -11.29 5.74
C PRO A 190 -0.17 -12.65 5.70
N LYS A 191 -0.83 -13.68 5.15
CA LYS A 191 -0.12 -14.92 4.77
C LYS A 191 0.90 -14.59 3.67
N ASN A 192 2.11 -15.12 3.78
CA ASN A 192 3.24 -14.83 2.89
C ASN A 192 3.50 -13.32 2.76
N PRO A 193 3.91 -12.67 3.86
CA PRO A 193 4.02 -11.22 3.91
C PRO A 193 5.15 -10.70 3.03
N ASP A 194 4.88 -9.56 2.39
CA ASP A 194 5.82 -8.81 1.57
C ASP A 194 6.10 -7.47 2.24
N LEU A 195 7.39 -7.20 2.46
CA LEU A 195 7.85 -6.04 3.22
C LEU A 195 7.36 -4.73 2.59
N GLU A 196 7.58 -4.56 1.30
CA GLU A 196 7.29 -3.30 0.60
C GLU A 196 5.78 -3.01 0.58
N ARG A 197 4.95 -4.00 0.24
CA ARG A 197 3.49 -3.84 0.26
C ARG A 197 2.96 -3.57 1.66
N TYR A 198 3.50 -4.24 2.68
CA TYR A 198 3.04 -4.04 4.05
C TYR A 198 3.43 -2.67 4.59
N LEU A 199 4.66 -2.22 4.34
CA LEU A 199 5.11 -0.88 4.72
C LEU A 199 4.35 0.22 3.97
N THR A 200 4.01 0.01 2.69
CA THR A 200 3.15 0.93 1.93
C THR A 200 1.77 1.07 2.59
N ALA A 201 1.19 -0.04 3.06
CA ALA A 201 -0.10 -0.03 3.74
C ALA A 201 -0.02 0.69 5.11
N ALA A 202 1.04 0.43 5.88
CA ALA A 202 1.32 1.09 7.17
C ALA A 202 1.58 2.60 7.02
N ALA A 203 2.40 3.01 6.04
CA ALA A 203 2.65 4.42 5.71
C ALA A 203 1.35 5.14 5.32
N GLY A 204 0.42 4.42 4.71
CA GLY A 204 -0.93 4.93 4.44
C GLY A 204 -1.71 5.32 5.71
N LEU A 205 -1.59 4.56 6.80
CA LEU A 205 -2.18 4.91 8.11
C LEU A 205 -1.50 6.13 8.72
N GLU A 206 -0.17 6.18 8.66
CA GLU A 206 0.62 7.32 9.11
C GLU A 206 0.18 8.61 8.41
N ALA A 207 0.11 8.59 7.07
CA ALA A 207 -0.22 9.75 6.25
C ALA A 207 -1.58 10.38 6.58
N VAL A 208 -2.55 9.58 7.03
CA VAL A 208 -3.88 10.07 7.45
C VAL A 208 -4.00 10.31 8.96
N GLY A 209 -2.87 10.28 9.69
CA GLY A 209 -2.80 10.61 11.10
C GLY A 209 -3.23 9.50 12.07
N ARG A 210 -3.40 8.26 11.60
CA ARG A 210 -3.70 7.11 12.48
C ARG A 210 -2.43 6.57 13.12
N LEU A 211 -1.83 7.40 13.97
CA LEU A 211 -0.49 7.19 14.51
C LEU A 211 -0.37 5.93 15.37
N ASP A 212 -1.38 5.60 16.18
CA ASP A 212 -1.35 4.39 17.03
C ASP A 212 -1.44 3.11 16.20
N ALA A 213 -2.35 3.07 15.22
CA ALA A 213 -2.45 1.96 14.28
C ALA A 213 -1.17 1.82 13.44
N ALA A 214 -0.63 2.92 12.92
CA ALA A 214 0.62 2.90 12.17
C ALA A 214 1.80 2.39 13.03
N ALA A 215 1.90 2.82 14.29
CA ALA A 215 2.93 2.31 15.21
C ALA A 215 2.83 0.79 15.41
N GLN A 216 1.63 0.26 15.64
CA GLN A 216 1.41 -1.18 15.77
C GLN A 216 1.80 -1.93 14.50
N ALA A 217 1.40 -1.41 13.32
CA ALA A 217 1.78 -2.00 12.04
C ALA A 217 3.30 -2.00 11.83
N TYR A 218 3.99 -0.89 12.08
CA TYR A 218 5.45 -0.86 11.98
C TYR A 218 6.13 -1.75 13.02
N ALA A 219 5.56 -1.92 14.21
CA ALA A 219 6.07 -2.86 15.21
C ALA A 219 5.95 -4.31 14.74
N SER A 220 4.80 -4.71 14.17
CA SER A 220 4.62 -6.03 13.58
C SER A 220 5.56 -6.25 12.38
N ALA A 221 5.76 -5.23 11.54
CA ALA A 221 6.75 -5.29 10.46
C ALA A 221 8.18 -5.46 11.01
N ARG A 222 8.55 -4.72 12.06
CA ARG A 222 9.89 -4.82 12.68
C ARG A 222 10.14 -6.20 13.27
N ALA A 223 9.12 -6.80 13.90
CA ALA A 223 9.22 -8.16 14.43
C ALA A 223 9.45 -9.20 13.32
N GLN A 224 8.79 -9.04 12.17
CA GLN A 224 8.92 -9.94 11.02
C GLN A 224 10.21 -9.73 10.22
N TRP A 225 10.68 -8.49 10.11
CA TRP A 225 11.86 -8.11 9.35
C TRP A 225 12.86 -7.32 10.22
N PRO A 226 13.50 -7.95 11.22
CA PRO A 226 14.34 -7.27 12.20
C PRO A 226 15.60 -6.62 11.62
N HIS A 227 16.02 -7.07 10.44
CA HIS A 227 17.19 -6.54 9.72
C HIS A 227 16.83 -5.44 8.70
N SER A 228 15.54 -5.09 8.57
CA SER A 228 15.13 -3.97 7.71
C SER A 228 15.15 -2.66 8.48
N VAL A 229 15.75 -1.62 7.88
CA VAL A 229 15.78 -0.26 8.44
C VAL A 229 14.40 0.41 8.42
N TRP A 230 13.56 0.10 7.42
CA TRP A 230 12.34 0.87 7.17
C TRP A 230 11.26 0.77 8.26
N PRO A 231 10.97 -0.39 8.88
CA PRO A 231 10.09 -0.44 10.05
C PRO A 231 10.61 0.40 11.22
N ALA A 232 11.94 0.46 11.43
CA ALA A 232 12.55 1.26 12.49
C ALA A 232 12.40 2.76 12.21
N VAL A 233 12.67 3.19 10.96
CA VAL A 233 12.42 4.58 10.51
C VAL A 233 10.94 4.94 10.66
N GLY A 234 10.01 4.06 10.28
CA GLY A 234 8.58 4.27 10.47
C GLY A 234 8.20 4.51 11.93
N LEU A 235 8.68 3.68 12.87
CA LEU A 235 8.45 3.88 14.31
C LEU A 235 9.05 5.21 14.84
N ALA A 236 10.22 5.59 14.35
CA ALA A 236 10.86 6.86 14.70
C ALA A 236 10.05 8.06 14.17
N ASN A 237 9.55 7.99 12.93
CA ASN A 237 8.65 8.99 12.35
C ASN A 237 7.36 9.14 13.18
N ILE A 238 6.76 8.02 13.62
CA ILE A 238 5.57 8.06 14.48
C ILE A 238 5.88 8.75 15.81
N SER A 239 7.02 8.43 16.44
CA SER A 239 7.45 9.05 17.70
C SER A 239 7.65 10.56 17.52
N TYR A 240 8.32 10.97 16.43
CA TYR A 240 8.50 12.37 16.07
C TYR A 240 7.17 13.10 15.92
N ARG A 241 6.22 12.49 15.19
CA ARG A 241 4.88 13.06 14.98
C ARG A 241 4.01 13.13 16.22
N LYS A 242 4.28 12.30 17.23
CA LYS A 242 3.65 12.38 18.55
C LYS A 242 4.32 13.41 19.47
N GLY A 243 5.43 14.02 19.05
CA GLY A 243 6.22 14.95 19.85
C GLY A 243 7.17 14.27 20.84
N ASP A 244 7.29 12.94 20.81
CA ASP A 244 8.28 12.21 21.59
C ASP A 244 9.63 12.23 20.87
N LEU A 245 10.30 13.39 20.95
CA LEU A 245 11.56 13.66 20.25
C LEU A 245 12.70 12.76 20.73
N ARG A 246 12.68 12.34 22.01
CA ARG A 246 13.71 11.45 22.57
C ARG A 246 13.60 10.05 21.96
N SER A 247 12.41 9.46 21.96
CA SER A 247 12.20 8.15 21.33
C SER A 247 12.44 8.18 19.82
N ALA A 248 12.12 9.31 19.16
CA ALA A 248 12.41 9.50 17.75
C ALA A 248 13.92 9.52 17.47
N GLU A 249 14.70 10.27 18.25
CA GLU A 249 16.16 10.32 18.16
C GLU A 249 16.79 8.94 18.36
N ASP A 250 16.45 8.25 19.47
CA ASP A 250 16.92 6.90 19.76
C ASP A 250 16.55 5.93 18.61
N GLY A 251 15.35 6.10 18.03
CA GLY A 251 14.87 5.34 16.88
C GLY A 251 15.68 5.55 15.61
N TYR A 252 16.00 6.80 15.25
CA TYR A 252 16.84 7.09 14.08
C TYR A 252 18.29 6.66 14.29
N VAL A 253 18.85 6.82 15.48
CA VAL A 253 20.18 6.29 15.82
C VAL A 253 20.19 4.77 15.66
N GLY A 254 19.17 4.08 16.17
CA GLY A 254 19.01 2.64 15.98
C GLY A 254 18.83 2.23 14.51
N ALA A 255 18.14 3.05 13.71
CA ALA A 255 18.01 2.82 12.27
C ALA A 255 19.36 2.95 11.54
N LEU A 256 20.18 3.95 11.90
CA LEU A 256 21.53 4.13 11.36
C LEU A 256 22.50 3.00 11.77
N ALA A 257 22.24 2.31 12.89
CA ALA A 257 22.98 1.10 13.24
C ALA A 257 22.65 -0.10 12.32
N LEU A 258 21.47 -0.11 11.68
CA LEU A 258 21.08 -1.13 10.68
C LEU A 258 21.55 -0.76 9.27
N ASP A 259 21.47 0.53 8.93
CA ASP A 259 21.86 1.08 7.62
C ASP A 259 22.50 2.46 7.84
N ALA A 260 23.83 2.49 7.89
CA ALA A 260 24.62 3.68 8.18
C ALA A 260 24.49 4.78 7.10
N ASP A 261 23.96 4.45 5.92
CA ASP A 261 23.79 5.38 4.80
C ASP A 261 22.31 5.71 4.56
N ASN A 262 21.45 5.50 5.56
CA ASN A 262 20.04 5.81 5.41
C ASN A 262 19.78 7.31 5.37
N ILE A 263 19.45 7.84 4.18
CA ILE A 263 19.20 9.27 3.93
C ILE A 263 18.10 9.82 4.85
N VAL A 264 17.00 9.08 5.02
CA VAL A 264 15.83 9.54 5.78
C VAL A 264 16.17 9.64 7.26
N ALA A 265 16.85 8.65 7.82
CA ALA A 265 17.26 8.67 9.23
C ALA A 265 18.25 9.81 9.51
N HIS A 266 19.25 10.03 8.65
CA HIS A 266 20.16 11.18 8.78
C HIS A 266 19.43 12.52 8.71
N ASN A 267 18.53 12.70 7.73
CA ASN A 267 17.77 13.94 7.57
C ASN A 267 16.90 14.24 8.81
N ASN A 268 16.17 13.25 9.30
CA ASN A 268 15.24 13.45 10.41
C ASN A 268 15.98 13.63 11.74
N LEU A 269 17.13 12.95 11.93
CA LEU A 269 17.99 13.16 13.09
C LEU A 269 18.58 14.57 13.09
N ALA A 270 19.00 15.09 11.93
CA ALA A 270 19.46 16.48 11.82
C ALA A 270 18.37 17.50 12.18
N GLU A 271 17.13 17.29 11.73
CA GLU A 271 15.99 18.15 12.10
C GLU A 271 15.74 18.14 13.62
N ILE A 272 15.76 16.97 14.27
CA ILE A 272 15.59 16.86 15.73
C ILE A 272 16.73 17.58 16.48
N LEU A 273 17.97 17.35 16.08
CA LEU A 273 19.15 17.95 16.71
C LEU A 273 19.14 19.47 16.57
N ALA A 274 18.79 19.98 15.39
CA ALA A 274 18.64 21.42 15.16
C ALA A 274 17.52 22.02 16.02
N GLY A 275 16.39 21.34 16.16
CA GLY A 275 15.30 21.76 17.04
C GLY A 275 15.68 21.82 18.53
N ARG A 276 16.70 21.05 18.95
CA ARG A 276 17.28 21.08 20.30
C ARG A 276 18.44 22.06 20.45
N GLY A 277 18.85 22.76 19.39
CA GLY A 277 20.01 23.65 19.41
C GLY A 277 21.37 22.96 19.26
N CYS A 278 21.40 21.69 18.89
CA CYS A 278 22.63 20.92 18.69
C CYS A 278 23.12 21.00 17.25
N PHE A 279 23.53 22.20 16.82
CA PHE A 279 23.79 22.50 15.42
C PHE A 279 25.06 21.82 14.89
N ALA A 280 26.10 21.61 15.72
CA ALA A 280 27.28 20.88 15.28
C ALA A 280 26.97 19.42 14.92
N ALA A 281 26.23 18.72 15.78
CA ALA A 281 25.79 17.35 15.51
C ALA A 281 24.81 17.30 14.32
N ALA A 282 23.86 18.24 14.26
CA ALA A 282 22.91 18.34 13.13
C ALA A 282 23.64 18.49 11.78
N ARG A 283 24.71 19.30 11.73
CA ARG A 283 25.53 19.50 10.52
C ARG A 283 26.17 18.21 10.02
N VAL A 284 26.65 17.35 10.91
CA VAL A 284 27.24 16.05 10.52
C VAL A 284 26.20 15.18 9.82
N HIS A 285 25.01 15.03 10.43
CA HIS A 285 23.97 14.20 9.84
C HIS A 285 23.42 14.78 8.54
N ILE A 286 23.18 16.09 8.47
CA ILE A 286 22.62 16.69 7.24
C ILE A 286 23.62 16.69 6.09
N ALA A 287 24.92 16.87 6.36
CA ALA A 287 25.96 16.73 5.34
C ALA A 287 26.02 15.31 4.76
N ARG A 288 25.89 14.28 5.63
CA ARG A 288 25.81 12.88 5.17
C ARG A 288 24.56 12.64 4.33
N ALA A 289 23.39 13.11 4.78
CA ALA A 289 22.15 13.00 4.00
C ALA A 289 22.27 13.69 2.64
N ALA A 290 22.82 14.91 2.58
CA ALA A 290 22.94 15.68 1.34
C ALA A 290 23.84 14.99 0.31
N ALA A 291 24.98 14.46 0.75
CA ALA A 291 25.91 13.71 -0.10
C ALA A 291 25.26 12.46 -0.71
N LEU A 292 24.39 11.79 0.04
CA LEU A 292 23.69 10.57 -0.39
C LEU A 292 22.42 10.86 -1.20
N ALA A 293 21.80 12.04 -1.02
CA ALA A 293 20.53 12.38 -1.64
C ALA A 293 20.65 12.96 -3.06
N THR A 294 21.85 13.31 -3.54
CA THR A 294 22.06 13.92 -4.86
C THR A 294 21.50 13.01 -5.98
N GLY A 295 20.61 13.55 -6.81
CA GLY A 295 19.96 12.81 -7.90
C GLY A 295 18.82 11.89 -7.46
N THR A 296 18.45 11.89 -6.18
CA THR A 296 17.32 11.11 -5.65
C THR A 296 16.06 11.99 -5.52
N THR A 297 14.90 11.36 -5.33
CA THR A 297 13.66 12.08 -5.03
C THR A 297 13.66 12.79 -3.67
N LEU A 298 14.65 12.51 -2.82
CA LEU A 298 14.77 13.10 -1.48
C LEU A 298 15.62 14.38 -1.46
N GLU A 299 16.30 14.73 -2.56
CA GLU A 299 17.24 15.85 -2.62
C GLU A 299 16.63 17.17 -2.15
N SER A 300 15.41 17.48 -2.59
CA SER A 300 14.71 18.72 -2.22
C SER A 300 14.33 18.75 -0.73
N ALA A 301 13.91 17.62 -0.16
CA ALA A 301 13.59 17.52 1.26
C ALA A 301 14.84 17.71 2.13
N VAL A 302 15.96 17.09 1.73
CA VAL A 302 17.24 17.21 2.42
C VAL A 302 17.79 18.64 2.32
N ALA A 303 17.68 19.28 1.16
CA ALA A 303 18.09 20.68 0.98
C ALA A 303 17.29 21.63 1.87
N ALA A 304 15.99 21.39 2.06
CA ALA A 304 15.16 22.19 2.95
C ALA A 304 15.60 22.06 4.42
N THR A 305 15.94 20.85 4.88
CA THR A 305 16.49 20.64 6.23
C THR A 305 17.87 21.30 6.37
N ALA A 306 18.75 21.17 5.37
CA ALA A 306 20.07 21.82 5.36
C ALA A 306 19.97 23.33 5.55
N GLN A 307 19.06 23.99 4.81
CA GLN A 307 18.84 25.42 4.95
C GLN A 307 18.44 25.84 6.38
N LYS A 308 17.60 25.03 7.07
CA LYS A 308 17.23 25.30 8.46
C LYS A 308 18.42 25.17 9.40
N VAL A 309 19.23 24.11 9.24
CA VAL A 309 20.44 23.87 10.05
C VAL A 309 21.44 25.01 9.87
N ASP A 310 21.65 25.48 8.63
CA ASP A 310 22.60 26.54 8.30
C ASP A 310 22.14 27.91 8.82
N THR A 311 20.84 28.23 8.72
CA THR A 311 20.30 29.51 9.20
C THR A 311 20.48 29.69 10.71
N ALA A 312 20.57 28.58 11.44
CA ALA A 312 20.75 28.57 12.89
C ALA A 312 22.22 28.33 13.33
N ALA A 313 23.18 28.34 12.40
CA ALA A 313 24.59 28.06 12.69
C ALA A 313 25.32 29.15 13.49
N SER A 314 24.69 30.32 13.72
CA SER A 314 25.25 31.40 14.54
C SER A 314 25.05 31.21 16.05
N PHE A 315 24.32 30.17 16.46
CA PHE A 315 24.07 29.86 17.87
C PHE A 315 25.13 28.88 18.41
N VAL A 316 25.49 29.06 19.69
CA VAL A 316 26.42 28.18 20.42
C VAL A 316 25.65 26.95 20.89
N ASP A 317 26.16 25.75 20.58
CA ASP A 317 25.57 24.48 21.01
C ASP A 317 25.48 24.36 22.55
N ASP A 318 24.43 23.71 23.04
CA ASP A 318 24.29 23.35 24.45
C ASP A 318 25.35 22.29 24.83
N ALA A 319 25.89 22.36 26.04
CA ALA A 319 26.83 21.37 26.59
C ALA A 319 26.21 19.95 26.67
N ALA A 320 24.87 19.84 26.67
CA ALA A 320 24.16 18.57 26.64
C ALA A 320 24.07 17.93 25.24
N CYS A 321 24.62 18.56 24.20
CA CYS A 321 24.55 18.06 22.83
C CYS A 321 25.48 16.85 22.61
N PRO A 322 25.02 15.84 21.84
CA PRO A 322 25.86 14.71 21.46
C PRO A 322 27.07 15.21 20.66
N GLN A 323 28.24 14.66 20.95
CA GLN A 323 29.45 14.98 20.21
C GLN A 323 29.42 14.26 18.86
N PRO A 324 29.92 14.92 17.79
CA PRO A 324 29.92 14.39 16.42
C PRO A 324 30.79 13.14 16.24
#